data_AF-A0A0T7BPQ6-F1
#
_entry.id   AF-A0A0T7BPQ6-F1
#
_cell.length_a   1.000
_cell.length_b   1.000
_cell.length_c   1.000
_cell.angle_alpha   90.00
_cell.angle_beta   90.00
_cell.angle_gamma   90.00
#
_symmetry.space_group_name_H-M   'P 1'
#
loop_
_entity.id
_entity.type
_entity.pdbx_description
1 polymer ?
#
loop_
_entity_poly.entity_id
_entity_poly.type
_entity_poly.pdbx_seq_one_letter_code
_entity_poly.pdbx_strand_id
1 'polypeptide(L)'
;MQLISGFVDVYLDLNALEEELFNATIDRMGLIEEEEYMEIVTSWERKGRQEGLQEAQETIAQNLLREGLAVEFVVRVTGLTQERVQELQVQLQHND
;
A
#
# COMPACT_ATOMS: atom_id res chain seq x y z
N MET A 1 6.44 -19.67 -10.04
CA MET A 1 7.25 -18.55 -10.57
C MET A 1 6.43 -17.27 -10.68
N GLN A 2 5.87 -16.74 -9.59
CA GLN A 2 5.02 -15.54 -9.66
C GLN A 2 5.63 -14.29 -9.05
N LEU A 3 6.70 -14.39 -8.24
CA LEU A 3 7.27 -13.20 -7.60
C LEU A 3 8.26 -12.43 -8.44
N ILE A 4 9.10 -13.12 -9.23
CA ILE A 4 9.98 -12.40 -10.15
C ILE A 4 9.21 -11.99 -11.41
N SER A 5 8.27 -12.82 -11.88
CA SER A 5 7.38 -12.46 -13.00
C SER A 5 6.44 -11.30 -12.64
N GLY A 6 5.80 -11.29 -11.47
CA GLY A 6 4.96 -10.16 -11.05
C GLY A 6 5.73 -8.86 -10.75
N PHE A 7 6.99 -8.96 -10.29
CA PHE A 7 7.86 -7.80 -10.14
C PHE A 7 8.35 -7.27 -11.50
N VAL A 8 8.67 -8.16 -12.45
CA VAL A 8 9.09 -7.78 -13.80
C VAL A 8 7.91 -7.19 -14.58
N ASP A 9 6.71 -7.78 -14.52
CA ASP A 9 5.52 -7.29 -15.25
C ASP A 9 5.04 -5.91 -14.76
N VAL A 10 5.29 -5.55 -13.49
CA VAL A 10 4.93 -4.24 -12.94
C VAL A 10 5.96 -3.15 -13.28
N TYR A 11 7.20 -3.52 -13.63
CA TYR A 11 8.31 -2.57 -13.82
C TYR A 11 9.05 -2.66 -15.16
N LEU A 12 8.80 -3.66 -16.00
CA LEU A 12 9.47 -3.92 -17.27
C LEU A 12 8.47 -4.35 -18.36
N ASP A 13 8.35 -3.57 -19.43
CA ASP A 13 7.57 -3.93 -20.62
C ASP A 13 8.36 -4.87 -21.53
N LEU A 14 8.31 -6.17 -21.25
CA LEU A 14 9.00 -7.19 -22.06
C LEU A 14 8.20 -7.56 -23.32
N ASN A 15 8.90 -7.80 -24.42
CA ASN A 15 8.32 -8.40 -25.62
C ASN A 15 8.42 -9.94 -25.59
N ALA A 16 7.70 -10.61 -26.50
CA ALA A 16 7.58 -12.07 -26.51
C ALA A 16 8.92 -12.84 -26.54
N LEU A 17 9.97 -12.28 -27.16
CA LEU A 17 11.29 -12.91 -27.20
C LEU A 17 12.03 -12.79 -25.85
N GLU A 18 11.84 -11.68 -25.15
CA GLU A 18 12.46 -11.43 -23.85
C GLU A 18 11.84 -12.29 -22.75
N GLU A 19 10.53 -12.53 -22.82
CA GLU A 19 9.79 -13.41 -21.91
C GLU A 19 10.26 -14.87 -22.01
N GLU A 20 10.49 -15.38 -23.23
CA GLU A 20 11.01 -16.73 -23.45
C GLU A 20 12.41 -16.91 -22.86
N LEU A 21 13.29 -15.92 -23.06
CA LEU A 21 14.65 -15.91 -22.51
C LEU A 21 14.65 -15.83 -20.99
N PHE A 22 13.75 -15.04 -20.42
CA PHE A 22 13.60 -14.90 -18.96
C PHE A 22 13.21 -16.24 -18.33
N ASN A 23 12.17 -16.90 -18.85
CA ASN A 23 11.69 -18.18 -18.33
C ASN A 23 12.78 -19.27 -18.40
N ALA A 24 13.49 -19.38 -19.52
CA ALA A 24 14.60 -20.32 -19.67
C ALA A 24 15.75 -20.06 -18.68
N THR A 25 15.96 -18.80 -18.30
CA THR A 25 17.00 -18.41 -17.34
C THR A 25 16.60 -18.80 -15.91
N ILE A 26 15.34 -18.57 -15.50
CA ILE A 26 14.86 -18.96 -14.17
C ILE A 26 14.91 -20.48 -13.99
N ASP A 27 14.46 -21.24 -14.99
CA ASP A 27 14.52 -22.71 -15.00
C ASP A 27 15.95 -23.22 -14.81
N ARG A 28 16.93 -22.60 -15.48
CA ARG A 28 18.35 -22.96 -15.35
C ARG A 28 18.92 -22.64 -13.97
N MET A 29 18.41 -21.61 -13.29
CA MET A 29 18.93 -21.16 -12.00
C MET A 29 18.39 -21.93 -10.79
N GLY A 30 17.38 -22.79 -10.96
CA GLY A 30 16.87 -23.66 -9.91
C GLY A 30 16.21 -22.93 -8.74
N LEU A 31 15.69 -21.72 -8.97
CA LEU A 31 15.11 -20.82 -7.97
C LEU A 31 13.71 -21.26 -7.47
N ILE A 32 13.44 -22.57 -7.43
CA ILE A 32 12.16 -23.18 -7.03
C ILE A 32 12.10 -23.36 -5.50
N GLU A 33 12.43 -22.32 -4.73
CA GLU A 33 12.22 -22.25 -3.28
C GLU A 33 11.25 -21.10 -3.00
N GLU A 34 9.98 -21.30 -3.35
CA GLU A 34 9.08 -20.20 -3.71
C GLU A 34 8.03 -19.82 -2.66
N GLU A 35 7.63 -20.73 -1.76
CA GLU A 35 6.45 -20.53 -0.92
C GLU A 35 6.70 -19.59 0.27
N GLU A 36 7.78 -19.81 1.05
CA GLU A 36 8.08 -19.00 2.24
C GLU A 36 8.43 -17.54 1.87
N TYR A 37 9.20 -17.35 0.78
CA TYR A 37 9.51 -16.03 0.26
C TYR A 37 8.27 -15.29 -0.27
N MET A 38 7.30 -16.02 -0.83
CA MET A 38 6.04 -15.46 -1.31
C MET A 38 5.14 -14.98 -0.19
N GLU A 39 4.99 -15.77 0.86
CA GLU A 39 4.23 -15.37 2.03
C GLU A 39 4.78 -14.09 2.67
N ILE A 40 6.11 -13.96 2.75
CA ILE A 40 6.78 -12.78 3.31
C ILE A 40 6.47 -11.54 2.46
N VAL A 41 6.74 -11.57 1.16
CA VAL A 41 6.56 -10.39 0.29
C VAL A 41 5.09 -9.97 0.20
N THR A 42 4.16 -10.93 0.06
CA THR A 42 2.72 -10.65 0.06
C THR A 42 2.23 -10.11 1.42
N SER A 43 2.87 -10.49 2.53
CA SER A 43 2.59 -9.90 3.84
C SER A 43 3.00 -8.42 3.89
N TRP A 44 4.21 -8.08 3.43
CA TRP A 44 4.70 -6.70 3.39
C TRP A 44 3.91 -5.81 2.43
N GLU A 45 3.53 -6.31 1.26
CA GLU A 45 2.70 -5.56 0.30
C GLU A 45 1.32 -5.24 0.88
N ARG A 46 0.65 -6.23 1.48
CA ARG A 46 -0.65 -6.02 2.14
C ARG A 46 -0.54 -5.03 3.28
N LYS A 47 0.53 -5.14 4.08
CA LYS A 47 0.81 -4.21 5.18
C LYS A 47 1.04 -2.80 4.65
N GLY A 48 1.89 -2.61 3.64
CA GLY A 48 2.16 -1.30 3.05
C GLY A 48 0.92 -0.67 2.41
N ARG A 49 0.07 -1.46 1.76
CA ARG A 49 -1.22 -0.97 1.23
C ARG A 49 -2.17 -0.54 2.35
N GLN A 50 -2.22 -1.29 3.45
CA GLN A 50 -3.05 -0.94 4.60
C GLN A 50 -2.54 0.32 5.30
N GLU A 51 -1.22 0.44 5.48
CA GLU A 51 -0.59 1.64 6.05
C GLU A 51 -0.85 2.86 5.15
N GLY A 52 -0.63 2.76 3.84
CA GLY A 52 -0.90 3.85 2.90
C GLY A 52 -2.37 4.28 2.85
N LEU A 53 -3.31 3.33 2.99
CA LEU A 53 -4.73 3.67 3.10
C LEU A 53 -5.03 4.45 4.39
N GLN A 54 -4.48 4.01 5.52
CA GLN A 54 -4.65 4.69 6.81
C GLN A 54 -4.05 6.10 6.78
N GLU A 55 -2.83 6.26 6.28
CA GLU A 55 -2.16 7.55 6.13
C GLU A 55 -2.96 8.51 5.24
N ALA A 56 -3.52 8.01 4.12
CA ALA A 56 -4.37 8.80 3.24
C ALA A 56 -5.66 9.24 3.94
N GLN A 57 -6.33 8.35 4.67
CA GLN A 57 -7.53 8.67 5.44
C GLN A 57 -7.26 9.75 6.50
N GLU A 58 -6.14 9.66 7.21
CA GLU A 58 -5.74 10.65 8.21
C GLU A 58 -5.38 12.00 7.58
N THR A 59 -4.65 12.00 6.47
CA THR A 59 -4.29 13.22 5.72
C THR A 59 -5.55 13.95 5.24
N ILE A 60 -6.51 13.21 4.68
CA ILE A 60 -7.81 13.76 4.26
C ILE A 60 -8.54 14.32 5.49
N ALA A 61 -8.60 13.58 6.60
CA ALA A 61 -9.26 14.04 7.82
C ALA A 61 -8.67 15.35 8.34
N GLN A 62 -7.34 15.45 8.42
CA GLN A 62 -6.65 16.66 8.86
C GLN A 62 -6.96 17.85 7.96
N ASN A 63 -6.96 17.66 6.63
CA ASN A 63 -7.29 18.74 5.69
C ASN A 63 -8.73 19.23 5.86
N LEU A 64 -9.69 18.32 5.97
CA LEU A 64 -11.10 18.66 6.21
C LEU A 64 -11.30 19.38 7.56
N LEU A 65 -10.59 18.95 8.61
CA LEU A 65 -10.62 19.62 9.92
C LEU A 65 -10.02 21.03 9.88
N ARG A 66 -8.91 21.23 9.15
CA ARG A 66 -8.32 22.57 8.92
C ARG A 66 -9.26 23.49 8.14
N GLU A 67 -10.07 22.94 7.24
CA GLU A 67 -11.13 23.68 6.55
C GLU A 67 -12.36 23.97 7.45
N GLY A 68 -12.34 23.53 8.71
CA GLY A 68 -13.40 23.81 9.68
C GLY A 68 -14.63 22.91 9.56
N LEU A 69 -14.53 21.78 8.84
CA LEU A 69 -15.63 20.83 8.70
C LEU A 69 -15.88 20.09 10.02
N ALA A 70 -17.16 19.77 10.28
CA ALA A 70 -17.59 19.12 11.51
C ALA A 70 -17.03 17.68 11.64
N VAL A 71 -16.67 17.28 12.85
CA VAL A 71 -16.10 15.95 13.17
C VAL A 71 -16.95 14.81 12.63
N GLU A 72 -18.27 14.88 12.78
CA GLU A 72 -19.20 13.84 12.27
C GLU A 72 -19.14 13.70 10.74
N PHE A 73 -18.97 14.82 10.03
CA PHE A 73 -18.81 14.80 8.58
C PHE A 73 -17.50 14.15 8.18
N VAL A 74 -16.41 14.49 8.89
CA VAL A 74 -15.08 13.94 8.64
C VAL A 74 -15.07 12.42 8.86
N VAL A 75 -15.62 11.95 9.99
CA VAL A 75 -15.78 10.50 10.29
C VAL A 75 -16.49 9.77 9.15
N ARG A 76 -17.60 10.32 8.65
CA ARG A 76 -18.38 9.70 7.57
C ARG A 76 -17.62 9.64 6.25
N VAL A 77 -16.82 10.65 5.92
CA VAL A 77 -16.09 10.73 4.65
C VAL A 77 -14.83 9.86 4.67
N THR A 78 -14.08 9.88 5.76
CA THR A 78 -12.79 9.17 5.84
C THR A 78 -12.96 7.73 6.31
N GLY A 79 -14.05 7.40 7.00
CA GLY A 79 -14.26 6.08 7.61
C GLY A 79 -13.41 5.84 8.86
N LEU A 80 -12.73 6.86 9.37
CA LEU A 80 -12.01 6.80 10.65
C LEU A 80 -13.00 6.77 11.83
N THR A 81 -12.55 6.24 12.97
CA THR A 81 -13.37 6.29 14.18
C THR A 81 -13.51 7.71 14.70
N GLN A 82 -14.58 7.95 15.47
CA GLN A 82 -14.80 9.25 16.09
C GLN A 82 -13.65 9.62 17.03
N GLU A 83 -13.11 8.67 17.81
CA GLU A 83 -11.97 8.94 18.69
C GLU A 83 -10.76 9.41 17.88
N ARG A 84 -10.45 8.74 16.76
CA ARG A 84 -9.28 9.08 15.94
C ARG A 84 -9.38 10.48 15.33
N VAL A 85 -10.56 10.85 14.83
CA VAL A 85 -10.76 12.19 14.26
C VAL A 85 -10.66 13.28 15.35
N GLN A 86 -11.13 13.00 16.57
CA GLN A 86 -10.98 13.91 17.71
C GLN A 86 -9.52 14.07 18.15
N GLU A 87 -8.74 12.98 18.19
CA GLU A 87 -7.29 13.04 18.45
C GLU A 87 -6.58 13.94 17.43
N LEU A 88 -6.86 13.74 16.13
CA LEU A 88 -6.29 14.55 15.05
C LEU A 88 -6.67 16.03 15.20
N GLN A 89 -7.91 16.32 15.59
CA GLN A 89 -8.37 17.69 15.82
C GLN A 89 -7.60 18.36 16.97
N VAL A 90 -7.38 17.65 18.09
CA VAL A 90 -6.59 18.16 19.22
C VAL A 90 -5.14 18.39 18.82
N GLN A 91 -4.54 17.48 18.05
CA GLN A 91 -3.16 17.62 17.57
C GLN A 91 -2.97 18.85 16.68
N LEU A 92 -3.96 19.17 15.83
CA LEU A 92 -3.92 20.36 14.98
C LEU A 92 -4.00 21.65 15.81
N GLN A 93 -4.85 21.69 16.84
CA GLN A 93 -4.99 22.85 17.72
C GLN A 93 -3.75 23.16 18.57
N HIS A 94 -2.85 22.20 18.76
CA HIS A 94 -1.59 22.39 19.50
C HIS A 94 -0.40 22.75 18.58
N ASN A 95 -0.55 22.62 17.27
CA ASN A 95 0.50 22.90 16.28
C ASN A 95 0.34 24.26 15.59
N ASP A 96 -0.70 25.02 15.92
CA ASP A 96 -0.94 26.42 15.52
C ASP A 96 -0.54 27.41 16.63
#